data_AF-X0WWK9-F1
#
_entry.id   AF-X0WWK9-F1
#
_cell.length_a   1.000
_cell.length_b   1.000
_cell.length_c   1.000
_cell.angle_alpha   90.00
_cell.angle_beta   90.00
_cell.angle_gamma   90.00
#
_symmetry.space_group_name_H-M   'P 1'
#
loop_
_entity.id
_entity.type
_entity.pdbx_description
1 polymer ?
#
loop_
_entity_poly.entity_id
_entity_poly.type
_entity_poly.pdbx_seq_one_letter_code
_entity_poly.pdbx_strand_id
1 'polypeptide(L)'
;MNKLNWFSKLTYKQILIFSGILTIIIFLTLGYIDKPLVTEYAPNGIISFELAKNIDASISILSSWDLNAKINAALSLGVDFLFLIVYAIFFATACYLTAQKYINKNNWMYKTGLLFA
;
A
#
# COMPACT_ATOMS: atom_id res chain seq x y z
N MET A 1 17.85 -19.47 13.41
CA MET A 1 16.64 -18.68 13.76
C MET A 1 15.60 -19.63 14.32
N ASN A 2 15.10 -19.36 15.54
CA ASN A 2 14.00 -20.11 16.13
C ASN A 2 12.82 -20.13 15.15
N LYS A 3 12.26 -21.31 14.87
CA LYS A 3 11.04 -21.45 14.08
C LYS A 3 9.92 -20.77 14.85
N LEU A 4 9.58 -19.52 14.49
CA LEU A 4 8.31 -18.89 14.82
C LEU A 4 7.19 -19.70 14.14
N ASN A 5 6.84 -20.85 14.73
CA ASN A 5 5.79 -21.74 14.25
C ASN A 5 4.46 -21.41 14.95
N TRP A 6 4.04 -20.15 14.88
CA TRP A 6 2.70 -19.76 15.36
C TRP A 6 1.59 -20.40 14.52
N PHE A 7 1.83 -20.62 13.22
CA PHE A 7 0.85 -21.22 12.30
C PHE A 7 1.46 -22.26 11.36
N SER A 8 0.58 -23.02 10.72
CA SER A 8 0.97 -23.96 9.66
C SER A 8 1.40 -23.21 8.39
N LYS A 9 2.26 -23.85 7.57
CA LYS A 9 2.68 -23.29 6.27
C LYS A 9 1.49 -23.04 5.33
N LEU A 10 0.43 -23.84 5.42
CA LEU A 10 -0.80 -23.68 4.65
C LEU A 10 -1.52 -22.39 5.04
N THR A 11 -1.61 -22.12 6.35
CA THR A 11 -2.21 -20.89 6.90
C THR A 11 -1.48 -19.65 6.41
N TYR A 12 -0.14 -19.62 6.42
CA TYR A 12 0.61 -18.49 5.89
C TYR A 12 0.37 -18.25 4.40
N LYS A 13 0.22 -19.30 3.58
CA LYS A 13 -0.13 -19.15 2.16
C LYS A 13 -1.55 -18.58 1.97
N GLN A 14 -2.50 -19.02 2.78
CA GLN A 14 -3.87 -18.49 2.74
C GLN A 14 -3.88 -17.01 3.15
N ILE A 15 -3.17 -16.64 4.22
CA ILE A 15 -3.01 -15.24 4.64
C ILE A 15 -2.40 -14.42 3.51
N LEU A 16 -1.33 -14.90 2.87
CA LEU A 16 -0.69 -14.22 1.75
C LEU A 16 -1.66 -13.96 0.59
N ILE A 17 -2.40 -14.99 0.16
CA ILE A 17 -3.33 -14.87 -0.97
C ILE A 17 -4.47 -13.93 -0.62
N PHE A 18 -5.08 -14.12 0.56
CA PHE A 18 -6.21 -13.31 1.00
C PHE A 18 -5.84 -11.83 1.16
N SER A 19 -4.76 -11.55 1.91
CA SER A 19 -4.27 -10.17 2.09
C SER A 19 -3.81 -9.54 0.78
N GLY A 20 -3.21 -10.32 -0.14
CA GLY A 20 -2.82 -9.83 -1.47
C GLY A 20 -4.03 -9.45 -2.33
N ILE A 21 -5.05 -10.30 -2.40
CA ILE A 21 -6.30 -10.00 -3.12
C ILE A 21 -6.96 -8.75 -2.52
N LEU A 22 -7.06 -8.68 -1.19
CA LEU A 22 -7.67 -7.55 -0.50
C LEU A 22 -6.89 -6.25 -0.73
N THR A 23 -5.55 -6.30 -0.73
CA THR A 23 -4.67 -5.17 -1.07
C THR A 23 -4.98 -4.65 -2.47
N ILE A 24 -5.10 -5.53 -3.47
CA ILE A 24 -5.43 -5.15 -4.85
C ILE A 24 -6.81 -4.51 -4.94
N ILE A 25 -7.82 -5.10 -4.28
CA ILE A 25 -9.19 -4.58 -4.29
C ILE A 25 -9.22 -3.17 -3.68
N ILE A 26 -8.58 -2.97 -2.52
CA ILE A 26 -8.54 -1.65 -1.86
C ILE A 26 -7.81 -0.63 -2.75
N PHE A 27 -6.66 -1.00 -3.32
CA PHE A 27 -5.90 -0.12 -4.21
C PHE A 27 -6.72 0.35 -5.42
N LEU A 28 -7.45 -0.57 -6.07
CA LEU A 28 -8.35 -0.22 -7.18
C LEU A 28 -9.53 0.65 -6.73
N THR A 29 -10.02 0.44 -5.51
CA THR A 29 -11.12 1.21 -4.93
C THR A 29 -10.69 2.65 -4.68
N LEU A 30 -9.50 2.86 -4.09
CA LEU A 30 -8.90 4.18 -3.90
C LEU A 30 -8.75 4.93 -5.23
N GLY A 31 -8.17 4.28 -6.24
CA GLY A 31 -8.03 4.88 -7.58
C GLY A 31 -9.37 5.22 -8.26
N TYR A 32 -10.46 4.56 -7.87
CA TYR A 32 -11.80 4.92 -8.34
C TYR A 32 -12.38 6.11 -7.57
N ILE A 33 -12.27 6.11 -6.24
CA ILE A 33 -12.76 7.19 -5.36
C ILE A 33 -12.05 8.51 -5.67
N ASP A 34 -10.76 8.45 -6.02
CA ASP A 34 -9.92 9.61 -6.24
C ASP A 34 -10.14 10.31 -7.59
N LYS A 35 -10.93 9.73 -8.51
CA LYS A 35 -11.15 10.31 -9.85
C LYS A 35 -11.61 11.79 -9.81
N PRO A 36 -12.52 12.21 -8.92
CA PRO A 36 -12.98 13.60 -8.87
C PRO A 36 -11.93 14.59 -8.33
N LEU A 37 -10.81 14.10 -7.79
CA LEU A 37 -9.71 14.94 -7.32
C LEU A 37 -8.85 15.47 -8.48
N VAL A 38 -8.99 14.90 -9.68
CA VAL A 38 -8.23 15.30 -10.86
C VAL A 38 -8.80 16.59 -11.42
N THR A 39 -8.01 17.65 -11.35
CA THR A 39 -8.35 18.99 -11.85
C THR A 39 -7.18 19.60 -12.62
N GLU A 40 -7.38 20.78 -13.22
CA GLU A 40 -6.29 21.55 -13.84
C GLU A 40 -5.15 21.86 -12.86
N TYR A 41 -5.50 22.14 -11.60
CA TYR A 41 -4.53 22.43 -10.53
C TYR A 41 -3.97 21.15 -9.88
N ALA A 42 -4.64 20.00 -10.05
CA ALA A 42 -4.25 18.69 -9.52
C ALA A 42 -4.32 17.60 -10.59
N PRO A 43 -3.43 17.59 -11.59
CA PRO A 43 -3.51 16.66 -12.72
C PRO A 43 -3.35 15.19 -12.32
N ASN A 44 -2.70 14.92 -11.18
CA ASN A 44 -2.56 13.58 -10.61
C ASN A 44 -3.45 13.37 -9.38
N GLY A 45 -4.51 14.18 -9.21
CA GLY A 45 -5.43 14.09 -8.07
C GLY A 45 -4.72 14.27 -6.73
N ILE A 46 -4.98 13.35 -5.80
CA ILE A 46 -4.43 13.38 -4.43
C ILE A 46 -2.89 13.46 -4.41
N ILE A 47 -2.20 12.82 -5.35
CA ILE A 47 -0.73 12.84 -5.45
C ILE A 47 -0.21 14.26 -5.68
N SER A 48 -0.97 15.09 -6.42
CA SER A 48 -0.60 16.49 -6.64
C SER A 48 -0.64 17.28 -5.34
N PHE A 49 -1.57 16.94 -4.45
CA PHE A 49 -1.72 17.55 -3.13
C PHE A 49 -0.60 17.09 -2.17
N GLU A 50 -0.28 15.80 -2.14
CA GLU A 50 0.80 15.23 -1.32
C GLU A 50 2.19 15.77 -1.68
N LEU A 51 2.40 16.02 -2.97
CA LEU A 51 3.66 16.56 -3.51
C LEU A 51 3.61 18.08 -3.70
N ALA A 52 2.62 18.76 -3.12
CA ALA A 52 2.55 20.22 -3.16
C ALA A 52 3.77 20.82 -2.45
N LYS A 53 4.52 21.66 -3.17
CA LYS A 53 5.82 22.18 -2.70
C LYS A 53 5.69 23.29 -1.65
N ASN A 54 4.55 23.96 -1.60
CA ASN A 54 4.29 25.09 -0.72
C ASN A 54 2.79 25.21 -0.41
N ILE A 55 2.50 26.06 0.58
CA ILE A 55 1.13 26.29 1.07
C ILE A 55 0.23 26.85 -0.03
N ASP A 56 0.73 27.77 -0.86
CA ASP A 56 -0.06 28.39 -1.92
C ASP A 56 -0.56 27.34 -2.93
N ALA A 57 0.31 26.41 -3.35
CA ALA A 57 -0.04 25.30 -4.23
C ALA A 57 -1.08 24.38 -3.58
N SER A 58 -0.92 24.05 -2.29
CA SER A 58 -1.90 23.25 -1.55
C SER A 58 -3.28 23.92 -1.52
N ILE A 59 -3.32 25.25 -1.30
CA ILE A 59 -4.58 26.03 -1.30
C ILE A 59 -5.20 26.05 -2.70
N SER A 60 -4.42 26.24 -3.76
CA SER A 60 -4.91 26.20 -5.14
C SER A 60 -5.53 24.84 -5.48
N ILE A 61 -4.92 23.73 -5.03
CA ILE A 61 -5.46 22.39 -5.23
C ILE A 61 -6.78 22.21 -4.44
N LEU A 62 -6.79 22.53 -3.15
CA LEU A 62 -7.98 22.38 -2.30
C LEU A 62 -9.15 23.27 -2.74
N SER A 63 -8.86 24.44 -3.31
CA SER A 63 -9.88 25.34 -3.86
C SER A 63 -10.41 24.86 -5.21
N SER A 64 -9.64 24.08 -5.97
CA SER A 64 -10.10 23.43 -7.20
C SER A 64 -11.06 22.26 -6.95
N TRP A 65 -11.06 21.67 -5.75
CA TRP A 65 -11.96 20.58 -5.39
C TRP A 65 -13.33 21.09 -4.95
N ASP A 66 -14.37 20.59 -5.64
CA ASP A 66 -15.75 20.81 -5.24
C ASP A 66 -16.11 20.02 -3.97
N LEU A 67 -17.36 20.16 -3.51
CA LEU A 67 -17.82 19.46 -2.31
C LEU A 67 -17.73 17.93 -2.45
N ASN A 68 -18.03 17.39 -3.63
CA ASN A 68 -18.00 15.95 -3.89
C ASN A 68 -16.55 15.42 -3.85
N ALA A 69 -15.62 16.11 -4.50
CA ALA A 69 -14.20 15.80 -4.47
C ALA A 69 -13.65 15.83 -3.04
N LYS A 70 -14.04 16.80 -2.20
CA LYS A 70 -13.63 16.86 -0.79
C LYS A 70 -14.19 15.72 0.05
N ILE A 71 -15.45 15.32 -0.17
CA ILE A 71 -16.05 14.15 0.48
C ILE A 71 -15.30 12.88 0.08
N ASN A 72 -14.98 12.74 -1.20
CA ASN A 72 -14.21 11.60 -1.69
C ASN A 72 -12.79 11.58 -1.16
N ALA A 73 -12.12 12.74 -1.03
CA ALA A 73 -10.81 12.82 -0.39
C ALA A 73 -10.85 12.30 1.06
N ALA A 74 -11.86 12.70 1.83
CA ALA A 74 -12.04 12.25 3.20
C ALA A 74 -12.34 10.75 3.29
N LEU A 75 -13.17 10.21 2.37
CA LEU A 75 -13.45 8.78 2.29
C LEU A 75 -12.19 7.99 1.88
N SER A 76 -11.47 8.47 0.88
CA SER A 76 -10.22 7.90 0.38
C SER A 76 -9.20 7.78 1.51
N LEU A 77 -9.01 8.85 2.29
CA LEU A 77 -8.13 8.85 3.47
C LEU A 77 -8.50 7.77 4.50
N GLY A 78 -9.80 7.55 4.75
CA GLY A 78 -10.26 6.48 5.64
C GLY A 78 -9.96 5.08 5.11
N VAL A 79 -10.15 4.87 3.81
CA VAL A 79 -9.83 3.60 3.12
C VAL A 79 -8.32 3.37 3.08
N ASP A 80 -7.52 4.43 2.97
CA ASP A 80 -6.05 4.39 3.00
C ASP A 80 -5.49 3.81 4.30
N PHE A 81 -6.10 4.14 5.45
CA PHE A 81 -5.71 3.52 6.73
C PHE A 81 -5.96 2.01 6.75
N LEU A 82 -7.04 1.54 6.11
CA LEU A 82 -7.28 0.11 5.97
C LEU A 82 -6.26 -0.53 5.02
N PHE A 83 -5.94 0.16 3.91
CA PHE A 83 -4.89 -0.26 2.99
C PHE A 83 -3.58 -0.50 3.74
N LEU A 84 -3.17 0.43 4.61
CA LEU A 84 -1.94 0.37 5.40
C LEU A 84 -1.83 -0.92 6.25
N ILE A 85 -2.93 -1.40 6.83
CA ILE A 85 -2.92 -2.61 7.65
C ILE A 85 -2.83 -3.85 6.75
N VAL A 86 -3.65 -3.90 5.69
CA VAL A 86 -3.76 -5.07 4.82
C VAL A 86 -2.48 -5.29 4.02
N TYR A 87 -1.91 -4.24 3.43
CA TYR A 87 -0.69 -4.36 2.63
C TYR A 87 0.52 -4.74 3.51
N ALA A 88 0.59 -4.25 4.75
CA ALA A 88 1.66 -4.60 5.68
C ALA A 88 1.63 -6.09 6.04
N ILE A 89 0.44 -6.66 6.27
CA ILE A 89 0.27 -8.10 6.52
C ILE A 89 0.69 -8.90 5.29
N PHE A 90 0.32 -8.45 4.09
CA PHE A 90 0.71 -9.06 2.83
C PHE A 90 2.24 -9.11 2.68
N PHE A 91 2.92 -7.97 2.79
CA PHE A 91 4.38 -7.89 2.65
C PHE A 91 5.12 -8.65 3.76
N ALA A 92 4.68 -8.55 5.02
CA ALA A 92 5.28 -9.31 6.11
C ALA A 92 5.22 -10.83 5.84
N THR A 93 4.07 -11.32 5.38
CA THR A 93 3.88 -12.75 5.07
C THR A 93 4.67 -13.16 3.83
N ALA A 94 4.74 -12.30 2.81
CA ALA A 94 5.52 -12.52 1.59
C ALA A 94 7.02 -12.63 1.91
N CYS A 95 7.56 -11.70 2.69
CA CYS A 95 8.94 -11.70 3.15
C CYS A 95 9.24 -12.96 3.97
N TYR A 96 8.36 -13.32 4.91
CA TYR A 96 8.53 -14.52 5.73
C TYR A 96 8.58 -15.81 4.89
N LEU A 97 7.62 -16.02 3.98
CA LEU A 97 7.59 -17.21 3.13
C LEU A 97 8.77 -17.27 2.16
N THR A 98 9.23 -16.10 1.68
CA THR A 98 10.39 -15.98 0.80
C THR A 98 11.67 -16.33 1.55
N ALA A 99 11.88 -15.76 2.73
CA ALA A 99 13.03 -16.08 3.59
C ALA A 99 13.10 -17.58 3.89
N GLN A 100 11.98 -18.20 4.30
CA GLN A 100 11.92 -19.63 4.58
C GLN A 100 12.24 -20.51 3.37
N LYS A 101 11.98 -20.03 2.14
CA LYS A 101 12.29 -20.76 0.91
C LYS A 101 13.78 -20.72 0.56
N TYR A 102 14.48 -19.63 0.89
CA TYR A 102 15.86 -19.39 0.46
C TYR A 102 16.93 -19.59 1.54
N ILE A 103 16.55 -19.66 2.83
CA ILE A 103 17.51 -19.74 3.96
C ILE A 103 18.48 -20.92 3.90
N ASN A 104 18.07 -22.06 3.33
CA ASN A 104 18.90 -23.26 3.23
C ASN A 104 19.52 -23.45 1.82
N LYS A 105 19.49 -22.42 0.97
CA LYS A 105 20.08 -22.47 -0.37
C LYS A 105 21.24 -21.51 -0.45
N ASN A 106 22.39 -21.95 -0.94
CA ASN A 106 23.51 -21.09 -1.32
C ASN A 106 23.15 -20.30 -2.60
N ASN A 107 22.15 -19.43 -2.48
CA ASN A 107 21.60 -18.65 -3.57
C ASN A 107 22.05 -17.19 -3.44
N TRP A 108 22.41 -16.56 -4.55
CA TRP A 108 22.73 -15.15 -4.63
C TRP A 108 21.64 -14.26 -4.02
N MET A 109 20.35 -14.59 -4.21
CA MET A 109 19.23 -13.85 -3.60
C MET A 109 19.25 -13.81 -2.07
N TYR A 110 19.74 -14.89 -1.43
CA TYR A 110 19.90 -14.93 0.02
C TYR A 110 21.07 -14.03 0.45
N LYS A 111 22.19 -14.08 -0.29
CA LYS A 111 23.38 -13.27 0.00
C LYS A 111 23.12 -11.77 -0.17
N THR A 112 22.43 -11.37 -1.24
CA THR A 112 22.07 -9.97 -1.45
C THR A 112 21.05 -9.50 -0.43
N GLY A 113 20.05 -10.32 -0.11
CA GLY A 113 19.07 -10.01 0.93
C GLY A 113 19.71 -9.77 2.30
N LEU A 114 20.76 -10.52 2.65
CA LEU A 114 21.50 -10.35 3.90
C LEU A 114 22.43 -9.12 3.92
N LEU A 115 22.82 -8.62 2.75
CA LEU A 115 23.66 -7.42 2.61
C LEU A 115 22.84 -6.12 2.72
N PHE A 116 21.57 -6.15 2.31
CA PHE A 116 20.64 -5.01 2.37
C PHE A 116 19.77 -4.98 3.63
N ALA A 117 19.80 -6.02 4.46
CA ALA A 117 19.07 -6.10 5.72
C ALA A 117 19.88 -5.48 6.87
#